data_AF-S9R6W2-F1
#
_entry.id   AF-S9R6W2-F1
#
_cell.length_a   1.000
_cell.length_b   1.000
_cell.length_c   1.000
_cell.angle_alpha   90.00
_cell.angle_beta   90.00
_cell.angle_gamma   90.00
#
_symmetry.space_group_name_H-M   'P 1'
#
loop_
_entity.id
_entity.type
_entity.pdbx_description
1 polymer ?
#
loop_
_entity_poly.entity_id
_entity_poly.type
_entity_poly.pdbx_seq_one_letter_code
_entity_poly.pdbx_strand_id
1 'polypeptide(L)'
;MTVYWRPVPMTDPARPAGALTLAEGWCWFDRVERIERGRPPALVPLTEVPQDVLERLTAPRLPMAGLDFRRPRLLGILNVTPDSFSDGGLFVAADAAIAQARRLAAEGRMPSTSAGKAQGPVPAKSPRGRRSRASCPCSRPWQGR
;
A
#
# COMPACT_ATOMS: atom_id res chain seq x y z
N MET A 1 8.71 0.99 -25.37
CA MET A 1 7.42 1.36 -24.77
C MET A 1 7.27 0.62 -23.45
N THR A 2 6.86 1.31 -22.37
CA THR A 2 6.68 0.66 -21.06
C THR A 2 5.32 -0.04 -21.01
N VAL A 3 5.34 -1.35 -20.75
CA VAL A 3 4.14 -2.16 -20.51
C VAL A 3 3.93 -2.27 -19.00
N TYR A 4 2.70 -2.09 -18.55
CA TYR A 4 2.30 -2.32 -17.17
C TYR A 4 1.38 -3.54 -17.11
N TRP A 5 1.57 -4.35 -16.07
CA TRP A 5 0.83 -5.59 -15.85
C TRP A 5 0.03 -5.45 -14.57
N ARG A 6 -1.29 -5.52 -14.66
CA ARG A 6 -2.19 -5.43 -13.50
C ARG A 6 -2.95 -6.74 -13.33
N PRO A 7 -2.69 -7.54 -12.30
CA PRO A 7 -3.49 -8.74 -12.06
C PRO A 7 -4.94 -8.37 -11.79
N VAL A 8 -5.88 -9.20 -12.24
CA VAL A 8 -7.30 -9.07 -11.87
C VAL A 8 -7.54 -9.92 -10.63
N PRO A 9 -7.61 -9.32 -9.42
CA PRO A 9 -7.73 -10.08 -8.19
C PRO A 9 -9.14 -10.68 -8.07
N MET A 10 -9.19 -11.96 -7.74
CA MET A 10 -10.40 -12.73 -7.48
C MET A 10 -10.33 -13.28 -6.06
N THR A 11 -11.49 -13.36 -5.40
CA THR A 11 -11.65 -13.95 -4.06
C THR A 11 -12.66 -15.10 -4.07
N ASP A 12 -13.14 -15.49 -5.24
CA ASP A 12 -14.19 -16.50 -5.38
C ASP A 12 -13.66 -17.90 -5.01
N PRO A 13 -14.45 -18.77 -4.35
CA PRO A 13 -14.04 -20.14 -4.05
C PRO A 13 -13.73 -21.00 -5.29
N ALA A 14 -14.37 -20.70 -6.43
CA ALA A 14 -14.17 -21.40 -7.70
C ALA A 14 -12.84 -20.99 -8.36
N ARG A 15 -11.73 -21.42 -7.77
CA ARG A 15 -10.37 -21.15 -8.25
C ARG A 15 -9.99 -22.12 -9.40
N PRO A 16 -9.69 -21.61 -10.61
CA PRO A 16 -9.23 -22.45 -11.71
C PRO A 16 -7.88 -23.11 -11.42
N ALA A 17 -7.65 -24.27 -12.04
CA ALA A 17 -6.33 -24.89 -12.06
C ALA A 17 -5.33 -23.96 -12.79
N GLY A 18 -4.18 -23.72 -12.18
CA GLY A 18 -3.14 -22.82 -12.72
C GLY A 18 -3.28 -21.34 -12.29
N ALA A 19 -4.33 -20.96 -11.57
CA ALA A 19 -4.43 -19.61 -11.00
C ALA A 19 -3.32 -19.36 -9.96
N LEU A 20 -2.73 -18.18 -9.98
CA LEU A 20 -1.66 -17.78 -9.06
C LEU A 20 -2.20 -17.01 -7.86
N THR A 21 -1.51 -17.10 -6.73
CA THR A 21 -1.86 -16.34 -5.51
C THR A 21 -1.19 -14.98 -5.55
N LEU A 22 -1.96 -13.91 -5.35
CA LEU A 22 -1.42 -12.54 -5.35
C LEU A 22 -0.69 -12.25 -4.04
N ALA A 23 0.62 -12.04 -4.12
CA ALA A 23 1.51 -11.66 -3.03
C ALA A 23 1.35 -12.49 -1.73
N GLU A 24 1.16 -13.81 -1.86
CA GLU A 24 0.83 -14.75 -0.77
C GLU A 24 -0.39 -14.36 0.10
N GLY A 25 -1.25 -13.49 -0.43
CA GLY A 25 -2.46 -13.03 0.24
C GLY A 25 -3.64 -13.99 0.08
N TRP A 26 -4.85 -13.46 0.26
CA TRP A 26 -6.10 -14.20 0.11
C TRP A 26 -6.72 -14.11 -1.29
N CYS A 27 -6.19 -13.25 -2.17
CA CYS A 27 -6.67 -13.14 -3.56
C CYS A 27 -5.87 -14.06 -4.48
N TRP A 28 -6.53 -14.58 -5.51
CA TRP A 28 -5.91 -15.28 -6.62
C TRP A 28 -6.19 -14.56 -7.95
N PHE A 29 -5.46 -14.89 -9.01
CA PHE A 29 -5.70 -14.35 -10.36
C PHE A 29 -5.31 -15.37 -11.42
N ASP A 30 -6.07 -15.41 -12.51
CA ASP A 30 -5.83 -16.23 -13.71
C ASP A 30 -5.62 -15.38 -14.98
N ARG A 31 -5.88 -14.07 -14.87
CA ARG A 31 -5.78 -13.09 -15.95
C ARG A 31 -5.12 -11.81 -15.46
N VAL A 32 -4.45 -11.14 -16.39
CA VAL A 32 -3.73 -9.88 -16.14
C VAL A 32 -4.12 -8.89 -17.22
N GLU A 33 -4.37 -7.65 -16.83
CA GLU A 33 -4.49 -6.56 -17.79
C GLU A 33 -3.11 -6.09 -18.25
N ARG A 34 -2.89 -6.13 -19.56
CA ARG A 34 -1.77 -5.49 -20.25
C ARG A 34 -2.14 -4.04 -20.56
N ILE A 35 -1.37 -3.11 -20.02
CA ILE A 35 -1.60 -1.67 -20.18
C ILE A 35 -0.40 -1.05 -20.87
N GLU A 36 -0.64 -0.44 -22.03
CA GLU A 36 0.36 0.21 -22.87
C GLU A 36 -0.07 1.64 -23.20
N ARG A 37 0.87 2.57 -23.20
CA ARG A 37 0.56 3.96 -23.58
C ARG A 37 0.09 4.01 -25.04
N GLY A 38 -1.08 4.61 -25.27
CA GLY A 38 -1.64 4.79 -26.61
C GLY A 38 -2.40 3.58 -27.16
N ARG A 39 -2.64 2.55 -26.34
CA ARG A 39 -3.48 1.40 -26.70
C ARG A 39 -4.56 1.17 -25.63
N PRO A 40 -5.74 0.68 -26.00
CA PRO A 40 -6.72 0.20 -25.02
C PRO A 40 -6.12 -0.91 -24.15
N PRO A 41 -6.44 -0.96 -22.84
CA PRO A 41 -6.09 -2.10 -21.98
C PRO A 41 -6.67 -3.40 -22.55
N ALA A 42 -5.92 -4.49 -22.41
CA ALA A 42 -6.37 -5.82 -22.83
C ALA A 42 -6.18 -6.83 -21.71
N LEU A 43 -7.19 -7.68 -21.48
CA LEU A 43 -7.06 -8.84 -20.60
C LEU A 43 -6.32 -9.95 -21.35
N VAL A 44 -5.25 -10.45 -20.75
CA VAL A 44 -4.44 -11.54 -21.31
C VAL A 44 -4.27 -12.68 -20.28
N PRO A 45 -4.08 -13.93 -20.73
CA PRO A 45 -3.75 -15.05 -19.86
C PRO A 45 -2.35 -14.93 -19.23
N LEU A 46 -2.10 -15.70 -18.17
CA LEU A 46 -0.80 -15.72 -17.48
C LEU A 46 0.37 -16.10 -18.40
N THR A 47 0.11 -16.89 -19.44
CA THR A 47 1.13 -17.34 -20.41
C THR A 47 1.73 -16.21 -21.25
N GLU A 48 1.05 -15.06 -21.35
CA GLU A 48 1.56 -13.87 -22.05
C GLU A 48 2.35 -12.93 -21.13
N VAL A 49 2.34 -13.19 -19.82
CA VAL A 49 2.99 -12.33 -18.83
C VAL A 49 4.44 -12.80 -18.63
N PRO A 50 5.44 -11.91 -18.70
CA PRO A 50 6.83 -12.27 -18.42
C PRO A 50 6.99 -12.91 -17.04
N GLN A 51 7.81 -13.95 -16.95
CA GLN A 51 7.99 -14.73 -15.72
C GLN A 51 8.48 -13.88 -14.54
N ASP A 52 9.39 -12.94 -14.79
CA ASP A 52 9.89 -12.02 -13.76
C ASP A 52 8.80 -11.08 -13.22
N VAL A 53 7.78 -10.78 -14.01
CA VAL A 53 6.59 -10.03 -13.56
C VAL A 53 5.70 -10.93 -12.70
N LEU A 54 5.44 -12.16 -13.13
CA LEU A 54 4.65 -13.13 -12.34
C LEU A 54 5.30 -13.39 -10.97
N GLU A 55 6.62 -13.53 -10.92
CA GLU A 55 7.37 -13.67 -9.67
C GLU A 55 7.16 -12.46 -8.75
N ARG A 56 7.25 -11.23 -9.28
CA ARG A 56 7.01 -10.01 -8.47
C ARG A 56 5.56 -9.90 -8.00
N LEU A 57 4.60 -10.33 -8.80
CA LEU A 57 3.18 -10.30 -8.43
C LEU A 57 2.82 -11.35 -7.38
N THR A 58 3.50 -12.49 -7.38
CA THR A 58 3.23 -13.61 -6.46
C THR A 58 4.09 -13.56 -5.20
N ALA A 59 5.24 -12.87 -5.23
CA ALA A 59 6.14 -12.74 -4.08
C ALA A 59 5.46 -12.10 -2.86
N PRO A 60 5.78 -12.57 -1.64
CA PRO A 60 5.22 -12.02 -0.42
C PRO A 60 5.56 -10.54 -0.28
N ARG A 61 4.58 -9.74 0.18
CA ARG A 61 4.85 -8.33 0.50
C ARG A 61 5.80 -8.26 1.69
N LEU A 62 6.94 -7.58 1.48
CA LEU A 62 7.87 -7.28 2.55
C LEU A 62 7.14 -6.51 3.67
N PRO A 63 7.43 -6.81 4.94
CA PRO A 63 6.89 -6.04 6.05
C PRO A 63 7.25 -4.56 5.90
N MET A 64 6.31 -3.67 6.18
CA MET A 64 6.56 -2.23 6.22
C MET A 64 6.19 -1.71 7.60
N ALA A 65 7.08 -0.91 8.19
CA ALA A 65 6.92 -0.37 9.55
C ALA A 65 6.60 -1.45 10.61
N GLY A 66 7.19 -2.65 10.47
CA GLY A 66 6.97 -3.78 11.38
C GLY A 66 5.65 -4.53 11.20
N LEU A 67 4.85 -4.20 10.18
CA LEU A 67 3.58 -4.86 9.88
C LEU A 67 3.71 -5.81 8.70
N ASP A 68 3.22 -7.04 8.85
CA ASP A 68 2.97 -7.95 7.71
C ASP A 68 1.66 -7.57 6.99
N PHE A 69 1.57 -7.91 5.70
CA PHE A 69 0.40 -7.64 4.86
C PHE A 69 -0.30 -8.92 4.39
N ARG A 70 -0.24 -10.00 5.21
CA ARG A 70 -0.94 -11.25 4.91
C ARG A 70 -2.46 -11.13 5.11
N ARG A 71 -2.90 -10.11 5.84
CA ARG A 71 -4.31 -9.78 6.14
C ARG A 71 -4.58 -8.30 5.82
N PRO A 72 -5.84 -7.89 5.57
CA PRO A 72 -6.14 -6.50 5.31
C PRO A 72 -5.80 -5.68 6.55
N ARG A 73 -5.15 -4.54 6.35
CA ARG A 73 -4.79 -3.58 7.40
C ARG A 73 -5.50 -2.27 7.09
N LEU A 74 -6.06 -1.63 8.12
CA LEU A 74 -6.55 -0.25 7.99
C LEU A 74 -5.37 0.70 8.09
N LEU A 75 -5.24 1.61 7.11
CA LEU A 75 -4.23 2.65 7.10
C LEU A 75 -4.92 4.01 7.19
N GLY A 76 -4.72 4.71 8.31
CA GLY A 76 -5.13 6.10 8.44
C GLY A 76 -4.22 7.00 7.62
N ILE A 77 -4.78 7.78 6.71
CA ILE A 77 -4.04 8.78 5.93
C ILE A 77 -4.25 10.15 6.59
N LEU A 78 -3.16 10.80 6.98
CA LEU A 78 -3.18 12.18 7.47
C LEU A 78 -2.45 13.07 6.47
N ASN A 79 -3.21 13.83 5.69
CA ASN A 79 -2.65 14.81 4.77
C ASN A 79 -2.31 16.09 5.55
N VAL A 80 -1.02 16.44 5.60
CA VAL A 80 -0.53 17.69 6.20
C VAL A 80 0.01 18.56 5.06
N THR A 81 -0.82 19.48 4.58
CA THR A 81 -0.41 20.44 3.54
C THR A 81 -0.34 21.84 4.15
N PRO A 82 0.76 22.60 3.94
CA PRO A 82 0.91 23.95 4.50
C PRO A 82 -0.07 25.00 3.97
N ASP A 83 -1.01 24.65 3.08
CA ASP A 83 -1.78 25.62 2.28
C ASP A 83 -3.28 25.27 2.15
N SER A 84 -3.90 24.75 3.22
CA SER A 84 -5.36 24.61 3.27
C SER A 84 -6.01 25.93 3.68
N PHE A 85 -6.65 26.58 2.71
CA PHE A 85 -7.27 27.90 2.77
C PHE A 85 -8.56 28.01 3.62
N SER A 86 -8.80 27.19 4.64
CA SER A 86 -10.04 27.31 5.45
C SER A 86 -9.89 27.67 6.93
N ASP A 87 -8.74 27.46 7.57
CA ASP A 87 -8.68 27.51 9.04
C ASP A 87 -7.58 28.43 9.58
N GLY A 88 -7.62 29.72 9.22
CA GLY A 88 -7.06 30.81 10.05
C GLY A 88 -5.67 30.63 10.69
N GLY A 89 -4.73 29.92 10.06
CA GLY A 89 -3.31 29.89 10.44
C GLY A 89 -2.95 29.37 11.85
N LEU A 90 -3.85 28.69 12.59
CA LEU A 90 -3.60 28.34 14.01
C LEU A 90 -3.05 26.91 14.26
N PHE A 91 -2.93 26.06 13.23
CA PHE A 91 -2.43 24.67 13.37
C PHE A 91 -1.15 24.38 12.57
N VAL A 92 -0.20 25.33 12.56
CA VAL A 92 1.12 25.19 11.90
C VAL A 92 2.05 24.19 12.63
N ALA A 93 1.69 23.68 13.81
CA ALA A 93 2.58 22.86 14.61
C ALA A 93 2.49 21.37 14.23
N ALA A 94 3.64 20.79 13.86
CA ALA A 94 3.82 19.33 13.70
C ALA A 94 3.23 18.51 14.86
N ASP A 95 3.14 19.09 16.05
CA ASP A 95 2.58 18.48 17.26
C ASP A 95 1.09 18.14 17.12
N ALA A 96 0.28 18.99 16.46
CA ALA A 96 -1.13 18.72 16.23
C ALA A 96 -1.31 17.55 15.23
N ALA A 97 -0.48 17.51 14.18
CA ALA A 97 -0.46 16.40 13.24
C ALA A 97 -0.03 15.09 13.92
N ILE A 98 0.97 15.14 14.82
CA ILE A 98 1.41 13.97 15.58
C ILE A 98 0.32 13.49 16.54
N ALA A 99 -0.36 14.41 17.25
CA ALA A 99 -1.47 14.07 18.14
C ALA A 99 -2.61 13.39 17.37
N GLN A 100 -2.97 13.93 16.21
CA GLN A 100 -3.98 13.34 15.33
C GLN A 100 -3.55 11.98 14.79
N ALA A 101 -2.29 11.81 14.37
CA ALA A 101 -1.77 10.53 13.91
C ALA A 101 -1.81 9.46 15.02
N ARG A 102 -1.50 9.83 16.27
CA ARG A 102 -1.60 8.95 17.43
C ARG A 102 -3.05 8.52 17.71
N ARG A 103 -4.01 9.45 17.61
CA ARG A 103 -5.43 9.15 17.76
C ARG A 103 -5.91 8.16 16.69
N LEU A 104 -5.57 8.41 15.43
CA LEU A 104 -5.88 7.50 14.31
C LEU A 104 -5.28 6.10 14.51
N ALA A 105 -4.04 6.02 15.02
CA ALA A 105 -3.41 4.74 15.32
C ALA A 105 -4.11 3.97 16.45
N ALA A 106 -4.66 4.67 17.45
CA ALA A 106 -5.42 4.05 18.53
C ALA A 106 -6.79 3.53 18.05
N GLU A 107 -7.49 4.29 17.21
CA GLU A 107 -8.80 3.93 16.65
C GLU A 107 -8.72 2.82 15.60
N GLY A 108 -7.66 2.79 14.80
CA GLY A 108 -7.43 1.77 13.78
C GLY A 108 -7.01 0.40 14.32
N ARG A 109 -6.89 0.25 15.65
CA ARG A 109 -6.53 -1.03 16.27
C ARG A 109 -7.72 -1.98 16.19
N MET A 110 -7.72 -2.83 15.17
CA MET A 110 -8.55 -4.03 15.13
C MET A 110 -8.44 -4.77 16.48
N PRO A 111 -9.56 -5.20 17.10
CA PRO A 111 -9.50 -5.97 18.34
C PRO A 111 -8.64 -7.22 18.09
N SER A 112 -7.57 -7.33 18.86
CA SER A 112 -6.65 -8.47 18.84
C SER A 112 -7.40 -9.70 19.37
N THR A 113 -7.68 -10.68 18.52
CA THR A 113 -8.19 -12.00 18.95
C THR A 113 -7.06 -12.94 19.41
N SER A 114 -5.82 -12.49 19.45
CA SER A 114 -4.72 -13.25 20.05
C SER A 114 -4.64 -13.01 21.55
N ALA A 115 -4.99 -14.03 22.34
CA ALA A 115 -4.46 -14.20 23.67
C ALA A 115 -2.92 -14.28 23.58
N GLY A 116 -2.21 -13.37 24.25
CA GLY A 116 -0.77 -13.51 24.49
C GLY A 116 0.11 -12.36 24.02
N LYS A 117 0.56 -11.58 25.02
CA LYS A 117 1.74 -10.70 25.10
C LYS A 117 1.71 -9.37 24.33
N ALA A 118 1.50 -8.31 25.12
CA ALA A 118 1.69 -6.92 24.76
C ALA A 118 3.16 -6.58 24.49
N GLN A 119 3.44 -5.84 23.41
CA GLN A 119 4.64 -5.01 23.30
C GLN A 119 4.20 -3.54 23.17
N GLY A 120 4.74 -2.71 24.06
CA GLY A 120 4.43 -1.29 24.25
C GLY A 120 5.01 -0.36 23.17
N PRO A 121 4.85 0.97 23.32
CA PRO A 121 4.98 1.93 22.24
C PRO A 121 6.45 2.25 21.88
N VAL A 122 6.66 2.55 20.61
CA VAL A 122 7.95 2.92 19.99
C VAL A 122 8.40 4.32 20.46
N PRO A 123 9.69 4.55 20.78
CA PRO A 123 10.16 5.88 21.16
C PRO A 123 10.29 6.80 19.94
N ALA A 124 9.80 8.02 20.07
CA ALA A 124 10.03 9.10 19.11
C ALA A 124 11.40 9.73 19.34
N LYS A 125 12.31 9.61 18.35
CA LYS A 125 13.43 10.54 18.18
C LYS A 125 13.54 10.91 16.71
N SER A 126 13.29 12.17 16.39
CA SER A 126 13.62 12.78 15.09
C SER A 126 14.75 13.78 15.33
N PRO A 127 15.95 13.61 14.74
CA PRO A 127 16.89 14.71 14.63
C PRO A 127 16.45 15.65 13.50
N ARG A 128 16.62 16.94 13.79
CA ARG A 128 16.22 18.10 12.98
C ARG A 128 16.70 18.04 11.53
N GLY A 129 15.88 18.64 10.66
CA GLY A 129 16.36 19.36 9.48
C GLY A 129 16.74 18.51 8.27
N ARG A 130 15.75 18.01 7.54
CA ARG A 130 15.82 17.75 6.10
C ARG A 130 14.39 17.54 5.57
N ARG A 131 14.03 18.19 4.46
CA ARG A 131 12.76 17.95 3.75
C ARG A 131 12.75 16.51 3.24
N SER A 132 12.20 15.59 4.02
CA SER A 132 11.89 14.24 3.57
C SER A 132 10.48 14.21 3.02
N ARG A 133 10.34 14.27 1.69
CA ARG A 133 9.17 13.67 1.03
C ARG A 133 9.25 12.18 1.30
N ALA A 134 8.61 11.70 2.36
CA ALA A 134 8.35 10.27 2.53
C ALA A 134 7.24 9.87 1.56
N SER A 135 7.58 9.85 0.28
CA SER A 135 6.83 9.09 -0.71
C SER A 135 7.03 7.63 -0.36
N CYS A 136 5.92 6.92 -0.14
CA CYS A 136 5.88 5.47 -0.13
C CYS A 136 6.67 4.94 -1.37
N PRO A 137 7.54 3.92 -1.25
CA PRO A 137 8.40 3.49 -2.34
C PRO A 137 7.65 2.82 -3.52
N CYS A 138 6.32 2.79 -3.50
CA CYS A 138 5.50 2.31 -4.62
C CYS A 138 5.17 3.38 -5.69
N SER A 139 5.52 4.65 -5.49
CA SER A 139 5.28 5.69 -6.50
C SER A 139 6.59 6.26 -7.04
N ARG A 140 7.04 5.74 -8.19
CA ARG A 140 7.83 6.55 -9.11
C ARG A 140 6.98 7.78 -9.53
N PRO A 141 7.54 8.99 -9.58
CA PRO A 141 6.79 10.20 -9.88
C PRO A 141 6.29 10.20 -11.32
N TRP A 142 4.98 10.40 -11.49
CA TRP A 142 4.36 10.78 -12.76
C TRP A 142 4.81 12.22 -13.08
N GLN A 143 5.71 12.38 -14.04
CA GLN A 143 6.07 13.69 -14.59
C GLN A 143 5.24 13.93 -15.85
N GLY A 144 4.20 14.75 -15.72
CA GLY A 144 3.44 15.30 -16.85
C GLY A 144 4.15 16.54 -17.39
N ARG A 145 4.33 16.58 -18.71
CA ARG A 145 4.27 17.82 -19.50
C ARG A 145 2.95 17.81 -20.25
#